data_AF-A0A7Y3I5K7-F1
#
_entry.id   AF-A0A7Y3I5K7-F1
#
_cell.length_a   1.000
_cell.length_b   1.000
_cell.length_c   1.000
_cell.angle_alpha   90.00
_cell.angle_beta   90.00
_cell.angle_gamma   90.00
#
_symmetry.space_group_name_H-M   'P 1'
#
loop_
_entity.id
_entity.type
_entity.pdbx_description
1 polymer ?
#
loop_
_entity_poly.entity_id
_entity_poly.type
_entity_poly.pdbx_seq_one_letter_code
_entity_poly.pdbx_strand_id
1 'polypeptide(L)'
;PFFGPQQGVGVYATVSRPEFRLIQKDGTVITSGDFIQVNRMGNPVFNEALVALEDKDNYNVTSPVDDAQFAVYAENSELAGLINFVYGTEFVTSGRDDLVAVFIPDVLRVVTTTGPVTLAGQDGFSRLGFIGGDLTDGISSGWPNGRRFGDDVIDVALTAVASGPSYDPIVVVGDNVAANDALYNQVFPYGGTPNAGTFNRKDPTGIVGDVNGDGQVDFVDLLTVLAAFGTGIPGG
;
A
#
# COMPACT_ATOMS: atom_id res chain seq x y z
N PRO A 1 24.56 0.51 14.90
CA PRO A 1 24.06 -0.04 13.62
C PRO A 1 22.69 -0.72 13.82
N PHE A 2 21.67 -0.20 13.15
CA PHE A 2 20.26 -0.45 13.43
C PHE A 2 19.73 -1.85 13.07
N PHE A 3 20.62 -2.82 12.84
CA PHE A 3 20.26 -4.20 12.52
C PHE A 3 21.22 -5.14 13.25
N GLY A 4 20.81 -5.60 14.43
CA GLY A 4 21.47 -6.68 15.17
C GLY A 4 21.20 -8.06 14.55
N PRO A 5 21.71 -9.15 15.16
CA PRO A 5 21.44 -10.52 14.70
C PRO A 5 19.93 -10.78 14.64
N GLN A 6 19.39 -10.98 13.45
CA GLN A 6 17.95 -11.13 13.21
C GLN A 6 17.50 -12.53 13.62
N GLN A 7 16.88 -12.64 14.80
CA GLN A 7 16.10 -13.81 15.22
C GLN A 7 14.62 -13.51 14.90
N GLY A 8 14.18 -13.84 13.69
CA GLY A 8 12.86 -13.42 13.23
C GLY A 8 12.28 -14.30 12.13
N VAL A 9 11.00 -14.09 11.85
CA VAL A 9 10.29 -14.69 10.72
C VAL A 9 10.19 -13.65 9.62
N GLY A 10 10.61 -13.99 8.41
CA GLY A 10 10.39 -13.18 7.21
C GLY A 10 9.10 -13.60 6.51
N VAL A 11 8.26 -12.64 6.14
CA VAL A 11 7.04 -12.88 5.37
C VAL A 11 7.06 -12.00 4.12
N TYR A 12 6.66 -12.56 2.98
CA TYR A 12 6.46 -11.80 1.75
C TYR A 12 5.21 -12.34 1.04
N ALA A 13 4.59 -11.49 0.23
CA ALA A 13 3.48 -11.88 -0.62
C ALA A 13 3.93 -11.96 -2.08
N THR A 14 3.32 -12.86 -2.83
CA THR A 14 3.54 -12.99 -4.27
C THR A 14 2.22 -12.85 -5.01
N VAL A 15 2.29 -12.27 -6.20
CA VAL A 15 1.20 -12.30 -7.17
C VAL A 15 1.59 -13.29 -8.25
N SER A 16 0.73 -14.27 -8.48
CA SER A 16 0.94 -15.26 -9.51
C SER A 16 -0.17 -15.22 -10.54
N ARG A 17 0.17 -15.56 -11.79
CA ARG A 17 -0.80 -15.73 -12.88
C ARG A 17 -0.56 -17.05 -13.61
N PRO A 18 -1.57 -17.62 -14.28
CA PRO A 18 -1.36 -18.79 -15.13
C PRO A 18 -0.33 -18.51 -16.23
N GLU A 19 0.53 -19.47 -16.51
CA GLU A 19 1.57 -19.39 -17.54
C GLU A 19 0.99 -19.05 -18.94
N PHE A 20 -0.13 -19.68 -19.32
CA PHE A 20 -0.78 -19.43 -20.59
C PHE A 20 -2.12 -18.72 -20.42
N ARG A 21 -2.35 -17.71 -21.25
CA ARG A 21 -3.64 -17.03 -21.41
C ARG A 21 -3.93 -16.83 -22.90
N LEU A 22 -5.00 -17.46 -23.37
CA LEU A 22 -5.54 -17.29 -24.71
C LEU A 22 -6.85 -16.49 -24.64
N ILE A 23 -6.95 -15.43 -25.44
CA ILE A 23 -8.19 -14.67 -25.61
C ILE A 23 -8.74 -15.03 -27.00
N GLN A 24 -9.90 -15.66 -27.04
CA GLN A 24 -10.57 -16.03 -28.27
C GLN A 24 -11.28 -14.82 -28.91
N LYS A 25 -11.65 -14.93 -30.19
CA LYS A 25 -12.28 -13.83 -30.96
C LYS A 25 -13.63 -13.38 -30.37
N ASP A 26 -14.32 -14.26 -29.67
CA ASP A 26 -15.59 -14.01 -28.97
C ASP A 26 -15.39 -13.38 -27.58
N GLY A 27 -14.14 -13.16 -27.15
CA GLY A 27 -13.79 -12.63 -25.82
C GLY A 27 -13.62 -13.70 -24.74
N THR A 28 -13.82 -14.99 -25.06
CA THR A 28 -13.61 -16.08 -24.11
C THR A 28 -12.13 -16.18 -23.72
N VAL A 29 -11.85 -16.20 -22.41
CA VAL A 29 -10.49 -16.33 -21.87
C VAL A 29 -10.25 -17.77 -21.44
N ILE A 30 -9.25 -18.42 -22.03
CA ILE A 30 -8.79 -19.75 -21.65
C ILE A 30 -7.42 -19.60 -20.99
N THR A 31 -7.27 -20.16 -19.79
CA THR A 31 -6.00 -20.18 -19.05
C THR A 31 -5.54 -21.62 -18.84
N SER A 32 -4.24 -21.88 -18.93
CA SER A 32 -3.64 -23.20 -18.67
C SER A 32 -2.20 -23.08 -18.16
N GLY A 33 -1.65 -24.19 -17.67
CA GLY A 33 -0.29 -24.26 -17.11
C GLY A 33 -0.23 -23.92 -15.63
N ASP A 34 0.99 -23.92 -15.09
CA ASP A 34 1.25 -23.63 -13.68
C ASP A 34 1.09 -22.13 -13.38
N PHE A 35 0.88 -21.81 -12.10
CA PHE A 35 0.92 -20.43 -11.65
C PHE A 35 2.36 -19.96 -11.52
N ILE A 36 2.73 -18.97 -12.33
CA ILE A 36 4.04 -18.32 -12.28
C ILE A 36 3.96 -17.04 -11.46
N GLN A 37 4.94 -16.82 -10.59
CA GLN A 37 5.11 -15.53 -9.92
C GLN A 37 5.37 -14.45 -10.96
N VAL A 38 4.71 -13.30 -10.83
CA VAL A 38 4.90 -12.14 -11.71
C VAL A 38 5.17 -10.86 -10.93
N ASN A 39 4.99 -10.90 -9.62
CA ASN A 39 5.32 -9.81 -8.72
C ASN A 39 5.48 -10.37 -7.30
N ARG A 40 6.22 -9.63 -6.48
CA ARG A 40 6.37 -9.88 -5.05
C ARG A 40 6.36 -8.56 -4.29
N MET A 41 5.98 -8.64 -3.03
CA MET A 41 5.88 -7.46 -2.17
C MET A 41 6.21 -7.85 -0.73
N GLY A 42 7.45 -7.59 -0.32
CA GLY A 42 7.84 -7.50 1.08
C GLY A 42 8.07 -6.05 1.52
N ASN A 43 8.78 -5.29 0.69
CA ASN A 43 9.24 -3.95 0.95
C ASN A 43 8.73 -3.00 -0.14
N PRO A 44 7.75 -2.13 0.18
CA PRO A 44 6.92 -1.45 -0.81
C PRO A 44 7.61 -0.29 -1.56
N VAL A 45 8.89 -0.03 -1.30
CA VAL A 45 9.66 1.00 -2.02
C VAL A 45 10.73 0.38 -2.92
N PHE A 46 11.16 -0.84 -2.63
CA PHE A 46 12.32 -1.40 -3.32
C PHE A 46 12.00 -1.71 -4.78
N ASN A 47 10.93 -2.47 -5.02
CA ASN A 47 10.48 -2.80 -6.38
C ASN A 47 10.01 -1.55 -7.15
N GLU A 48 9.44 -0.59 -6.45
CA GLU A 48 8.78 0.59 -7.01
C GLU A 48 9.79 1.64 -7.46
N ALA A 49 10.82 1.90 -6.64
CA ALA A 49 11.69 3.07 -6.81
C ALA A 49 13.21 2.79 -6.80
N LEU A 50 13.67 1.67 -6.25
CA LEU A 50 15.11 1.37 -6.16
C LEU A 50 15.58 0.44 -7.28
N VAL A 51 14.83 -0.62 -7.57
CA VAL A 51 15.18 -1.55 -8.64
C VAL A 51 15.08 -0.85 -10.00
N ALA A 52 16.17 -0.90 -10.78
CA ALA A 52 16.17 -0.34 -12.12
C ALA A 52 15.20 -1.07 -13.05
N LEU A 53 14.70 -0.35 -14.06
CA LEU A 53 13.74 -0.90 -15.02
C LEU A 53 14.26 -2.15 -15.75
N GLU A 54 15.57 -2.23 -15.99
CA GLU A 54 16.21 -3.36 -16.66
C GLU A 54 16.01 -4.70 -15.92
N ASP A 55 16.12 -4.69 -14.58
CA ASP A 55 16.00 -5.90 -13.76
C ASP A 55 14.68 -6.01 -13.01
N LYS A 56 13.76 -5.07 -13.20
CA LYS A 56 12.48 -5.06 -12.49
C LYS A 56 11.66 -6.34 -12.70
N ASP A 57 11.61 -6.83 -13.94
CA ASP A 57 10.90 -8.08 -14.24
C ASP A 57 11.61 -9.29 -13.65
N ASN A 58 12.96 -9.33 -13.72
CA ASN A 58 13.78 -10.39 -13.13
C ASN A 58 13.58 -10.44 -11.60
N TYR A 59 13.64 -9.28 -10.96
CA TYR A 59 13.36 -9.13 -9.53
C TYR A 59 11.96 -9.65 -9.17
N ASN A 60 10.94 -9.29 -9.94
CA ASN A 60 9.55 -9.66 -9.67
C ASN A 60 9.26 -11.16 -9.74
N VAL A 61 10.01 -11.91 -10.55
CA VAL A 61 9.85 -13.36 -10.69
C VAL A 61 10.80 -14.18 -9.80
N THR A 62 11.75 -13.52 -9.13
CA THR A 62 12.76 -14.17 -8.30
C THR A 62 12.29 -14.32 -6.84
N SER A 63 12.77 -15.36 -6.16
CA SER A 63 12.50 -15.60 -4.75
C SER A 63 13.34 -14.67 -3.86
N PRO A 64 12.81 -14.15 -2.73
CA PRO A 64 13.59 -13.32 -1.81
C PRO A 64 14.86 -13.95 -1.25
N VAL A 65 14.97 -15.28 -1.30
CA VAL A 65 16.19 -16.00 -0.91
C VAL A 65 17.39 -15.61 -1.77
N ASP A 66 17.15 -15.26 -3.03
CA ASP A 66 18.19 -14.96 -4.02
C ASP A 66 18.40 -13.45 -4.21
N ASP A 67 17.90 -12.61 -3.28
CA ASP A 67 17.91 -11.14 -3.43
C ASP A 67 19.27 -10.48 -3.33
N ALA A 68 20.27 -11.21 -2.84
CA ALA A 68 21.64 -10.71 -2.78
C ALA A 68 22.15 -10.23 -4.16
N GLN A 69 21.63 -10.79 -5.26
CA GLN A 69 21.99 -10.35 -6.63
C GLN A 69 21.48 -8.94 -6.97
N PHE A 70 20.41 -8.48 -6.31
CA PHE A 70 19.81 -7.15 -6.54
C PHE A 70 20.31 -6.10 -5.54
N ALA A 71 21.22 -6.46 -4.63
CA ALA A 71 21.74 -5.55 -3.61
C ALA A 71 22.42 -4.31 -4.21
N VAL A 72 22.93 -4.41 -5.44
CA VAL A 72 23.55 -3.29 -6.17
C VAL A 72 22.64 -2.07 -6.27
N TYR A 73 21.32 -2.26 -6.35
CA TYR A 73 20.32 -1.18 -6.45
C TYR A 73 20.10 -0.44 -5.12
N ALA A 74 20.28 -1.13 -4.00
CA ALA A 74 20.29 -0.49 -2.69
C ALA A 74 21.65 0.17 -2.41
N GLU A 75 22.74 -0.53 -2.71
CA GLU A 75 24.12 -0.07 -2.49
C GLU A 75 24.44 1.19 -3.31
N ASN A 76 23.93 1.26 -4.55
CA ASN A 76 24.05 2.38 -5.47
C ASN A 76 22.66 2.95 -5.78
N SER A 77 22.15 3.78 -4.88
CA SER A 77 20.79 4.32 -4.95
C SER A 77 20.63 5.36 -6.06
N GLU A 78 20.03 4.96 -7.18
CA GLU A 78 19.61 5.88 -8.24
C GLU A 78 18.59 6.90 -7.73
N LEU A 79 17.70 6.48 -6.82
CA LEU A 79 16.73 7.35 -6.17
C LEU A 79 17.40 8.54 -5.46
N ALA A 80 18.47 8.30 -4.68
CA ALA A 80 19.25 9.38 -4.08
C ALA A 80 19.82 10.33 -5.14
N GLY A 81 20.37 9.78 -6.23
CA GLY A 81 20.90 10.55 -7.35
C GLY A 81 19.86 11.44 -8.02
N LEU A 82 18.65 10.92 -8.25
CA LEU A 82 17.53 11.68 -8.83
C LEU A 82 17.05 12.79 -7.89
N ILE A 83 16.95 12.52 -6.59
CA ILE A 83 16.58 13.54 -5.59
C ILE A 83 17.62 14.67 -5.56
N ASN A 84 18.91 14.32 -5.55
CA ASN A 84 20.01 15.29 -5.64
C ASN A 84 19.92 16.14 -6.90
N PHE A 85 19.65 15.51 -8.05
CA PHE A 85 19.52 16.21 -9.32
C PHE A 85 18.35 17.20 -9.35
N VAL A 86 17.17 16.79 -8.86
CA VAL A 86 15.95 17.60 -8.91
C VAL A 86 15.96 18.71 -7.86
N TYR A 87 16.42 18.42 -6.64
CA TYR A 87 16.30 19.32 -5.49
C TYR A 87 17.61 19.99 -5.06
N GLY A 88 18.73 19.67 -5.71
CA GLY A 88 20.04 20.23 -5.36
C GLY A 88 20.56 19.77 -4.00
N THR A 89 20.16 18.59 -3.54
CA THR A 89 20.66 17.95 -2.32
C THR A 89 21.99 17.22 -2.57
N GLU A 90 22.66 16.82 -1.49
CA GLU A 90 23.96 16.12 -1.53
C GLU A 90 23.89 14.76 -0.80
N PHE A 91 22.80 14.02 -0.98
CA PHE A 91 22.63 12.69 -0.37
C PHE A 91 23.63 11.68 -0.93
N VAL A 92 24.09 10.76 -0.09
CA VAL A 92 25.05 9.73 -0.48
C VAL A 92 24.39 8.71 -1.40
N THR A 93 24.94 8.54 -2.61
CA THR A 93 24.36 7.70 -3.67
C THR A 93 24.98 6.31 -3.78
N SER A 94 26.17 6.07 -3.23
CA SER A 94 26.89 4.78 -3.32
C SER A 94 27.48 4.33 -1.99
N GLY A 95 27.82 3.04 -1.88
CA GLY A 95 28.35 2.45 -0.64
C GLY A 95 27.29 2.38 0.48
N ARG A 96 26.02 2.16 0.11
CA ARG A 96 24.87 2.19 0.99
C ARG A 96 24.54 0.82 1.58
N ASP A 97 25.48 0.25 2.34
CA ASP A 97 25.29 -1.02 3.08
C ASP A 97 24.10 -0.95 4.06
N ASP A 98 23.80 0.24 4.57
CA ASP A 98 22.64 0.51 5.40
C ASP A 98 21.32 0.28 4.66
N LEU A 99 21.22 0.71 3.40
CA LEU A 99 20.04 0.48 2.57
C LEU A 99 19.94 -0.99 2.16
N VAL A 100 21.06 -1.66 1.90
CA VAL A 100 21.07 -3.12 1.66
C VAL A 100 20.45 -3.85 2.85
N ALA A 101 20.84 -3.49 4.08
CA ALA A 101 20.27 -4.09 5.29
C ALA A 101 18.76 -3.80 5.45
N VAL A 102 18.29 -2.63 5.01
CA VAL A 102 16.87 -2.27 5.05
C VAL A 102 16.06 -3.07 4.03
N PHE A 103 16.50 -3.10 2.78
CA PHE A 103 15.69 -3.56 1.64
C PHE A 103 15.93 -5.01 1.23
N ILE A 104 17.08 -5.59 1.56
CA ILE A 104 17.45 -6.95 1.15
C ILE A 104 17.51 -7.90 2.36
N PRO A 105 16.87 -9.08 2.32
CA PRO A 105 15.94 -9.54 1.28
C PRO A 105 14.58 -8.82 1.36
N ASP A 106 13.78 -8.96 0.30
CA ASP A 106 12.44 -8.38 0.17
C ASP A 106 11.39 -9.09 1.04
N VAL A 107 11.50 -8.88 2.35
CA VAL A 107 10.62 -9.50 3.35
C VAL A 107 10.22 -8.50 4.41
N LEU A 108 8.97 -8.60 4.86
CA LEU A 108 8.54 -8.03 6.12
C LEU A 108 9.14 -8.85 7.25
N ARG A 109 9.99 -8.20 8.06
CA ARG A 109 10.66 -8.85 9.19
C ARG A 109 9.76 -8.80 10.41
N VAL A 110 9.48 -9.95 11.01
CA VAL A 110 8.71 -10.04 12.25
C VAL A 110 9.68 -10.22 13.42
N VAL A 111 9.73 -9.22 14.30
CA VAL A 111 10.43 -9.30 15.58
C VAL A 111 9.59 -10.11 16.56
N THR A 112 10.16 -11.18 17.10
CA THR A 112 9.47 -12.10 18.03
C THR A 112 9.93 -11.96 19.48
N THR A 113 10.83 -11.02 19.74
CA THR A 113 11.46 -10.80 21.05
C THR A 113 10.86 -9.65 21.85
N THR A 114 9.89 -8.92 21.28
CA THR A 114 9.24 -7.76 21.91
C THR A 114 7.82 -8.10 22.38
N GLY A 115 7.30 -7.32 23.32
CA GLY A 115 5.87 -7.30 23.60
C GLY A 115 5.02 -6.73 22.45
N PRO A 116 3.69 -6.63 22.63
CA PRO A 116 2.81 -5.94 21.69
C PRO A 116 3.28 -4.50 21.43
N VAL A 117 3.33 -4.13 20.15
CA VAL A 117 3.72 -2.78 19.72
C VAL A 117 2.54 -1.80 19.80
N THR A 118 2.86 -0.52 19.95
CA THR A 118 1.88 0.58 19.92
C THR A 118 1.19 0.64 18.56
N LEU A 119 -0.14 0.79 18.55
CA LEU A 119 -0.96 0.92 17.35
C LEU A 119 -1.24 2.39 17.03
N ALA A 120 -1.53 2.69 15.76
CA ALA A 120 -1.91 4.03 15.36
C ALA A 120 -3.07 4.58 16.21
N GLY A 121 -2.90 5.79 16.74
CA GLY A 121 -3.87 6.45 17.63
C GLY A 121 -3.67 6.17 19.13
N GLN A 122 -2.71 5.31 19.50
CA GLN A 122 -2.29 5.15 20.89
C GLN A 122 -1.21 6.17 21.27
N ASP A 123 -1.10 6.47 22.56
CA ASP A 123 -0.04 7.35 23.05
C ASP A 123 1.34 6.74 22.81
N GLY A 124 2.31 7.56 22.39
CA GLY A 124 3.65 7.11 22.00
C GLY A 124 3.77 6.50 20.59
N PHE A 125 2.68 6.33 19.84
CA PHE A 125 2.76 5.91 18.44
C PHE A 125 3.38 7.00 17.55
N SER A 126 4.30 6.62 16.68
CA SER A 126 4.81 7.49 15.61
C SER A 126 4.66 6.83 14.25
N ARG A 127 4.11 7.58 13.27
CA ARG A 127 4.05 7.17 11.86
C ARG A 127 5.44 6.94 11.26
N LEU A 128 6.45 7.61 11.80
CA LEU A 128 7.85 7.47 11.37
C LEU A 128 8.57 6.32 12.10
N GLY A 129 7.86 5.53 12.91
CA GLY A 129 8.43 4.44 13.69
C GLY A 129 9.60 4.92 14.56
N PHE A 130 10.72 4.19 14.49
CA PHE A 130 11.91 4.48 15.29
C PHE A 130 12.49 5.89 15.06
N ILE A 131 12.32 6.46 13.85
CA ILE A 131 12.80 7.81 13.53
C ILE A 131 12.11 8.84 14.41
N GLY A 132 10.82 8.60 14.70
CA GLY A 132 10.04 9.40 15.64
C GLY A 132 10.18 8.97 17.10
N GLY A 133 11.12 8.08 17.44
CA GLY A 133 11.34 7.58 18.80
C GLY A 133 10.37 6.50 19.28
N ASP A 134 9.55 5.94 18.38
CA ASP A 134 8.60 4.88 18.72
C ASP A 134 9.30 3.52 18.80
N LEU A 135 9.60 3.11 20.04
CA LEU A 135 10.34 1.90 20.39
C LEU A 135 9.57 1.06 21.42
N THR A 136 9.65 -0.26 21.29
CA THR A 136 9.13 -1.25 22.23
C THR A 136 10.31 -2.06 22.73
N ASP A 137 10.57 -2.01 24.04
CA ASP A 137 11.73 -2.65 24.67
C ASP A 137 13.08 -2.22 24.06
N GLY A 138 13.17 -0.98 23.55
CA GLY A 138 14.35 -0.44 22.87
C GLY A 138 14.54 -0.90 21.43
N ILE A 139 13.57 -1.62 20.87
CA ILE A 139 13.55 -2.10 19.48
C ILE A 139 12.51 -1.30 18.69
N SER A 140 12.78 -1.04 17.40
CA SER A 140 11.82 -0.37 16.50
C SER A 140 10.46 -1.07 16.50
N SER A 141 9.40 -0.32 16.79
CA SER A 141 8.03 -0.87 16.88
C SER A 141 7.30 -0.97 15.54
N GLY A 142 7.90 -0.47 14.46
CA GLY A 142 7.35 -0.47 13.10
C GLY A 142 8.36 -0.82 12.02
N TRP A 143 8.00 -0.53 10.77
CA TRP A 143 8.88 -0.72 9.60
C TRP A 143 10.26 -0.05 9.82
N PRO A 144 11.37 -0.70 9.42
CA PRO A 144 11.50 -1.93 8.63
C PRO A 144 11.47 -3.25 9.43
N ASN A 145 11.42 -3.18 10.76
CA ASN A 145 11.45 -4.36 11.64
C ASN A 145 10.04 -4.79 12.05
N GLY A 146 9.15 -4.82 11.07
CA GLY A 146 7.72 -5.07 11.24
C GLY A 146 6.95 -4.25 10.22
N ARG A 147 5.63 -4.26 10.36
CA ARG A 147 4.77 -3.27 9.72
C ARG A 147 3.48 -3.16 10.48
N ARG A 148 3.15 -1.94 10.91
CA ARG A 148 1.87 -1.62 11.53
C ARG A 148 1.02 -0.82 10.56
N PHE A 149 -0.28 -0.86 10.75
CA PHE A 149 -1.14 0.16 10.17
C PHE A 149 -0.74 1.54 10.72
N GLY A 150 -0.56 2.50 9.81
CA GLY A 150 -0.12 3.85 10.13
C GLY A 150 1.38 4.09 10.06
N ASP A 151 2.22 3.05 9.89
CA ASP A 151 3.63 3.27 9.54
C ASP A 151 3.71 3.92 8.15
N ASP A 152 4.36 5.07 8.07
CA ASP A 152 4.57 5.83 6.84
C ASP A 152 5.84 5.34 6.14
N VAL A 153 5.70 4.21 5.44
CA VAL A 153 6.85 3.52 4.86
C VAL A 153 7.59 4.38 3.83
N ILE A 154 6.87 5.27 3.11
CA ILE A 154 7.50 6.14 2.12
C ILE A 154 8.36 7.19 2.81
N ASP A 155 7.84 7.89 3.82
CA ASP A 155 8.63 8.89 4.57
C ASP A 155 9.83 8.25 5.28
N VAL A 156 9.65 7.07 5.90
CA VAL A 156 10.74 6.38 6.59
C VAL A 156 11.80 5.90 5.59
N ALA A 157 11.41 5.37 4.43
CA ALA A 157 12.34 4.94 3.39
C ALA A 157 13.11 6.11 2.77
N LEU A 158 12.42 7.20 2.41
CA LEU A 158 13.05 8.41 1.88
C LEU A 158 13.99 9.03 2.92
N THR A 159 13.59 9.05 4.20
CA THR A 159 14.45 9.53 5.28
C THR A 159 15.69 8.66 5.44
N ALA A 160 15.58 7.33 5.28
CA ALA A 160 16.75 6.46 5.26
C ALA A 160 17.68 6.78 4.08
N VAL A 161 17.13 7.02 2.89
CA VAL A 161 17.89 7.45 1.71
C VAL A 161 18.63 8.77 1.97
N ALA A 162 17.97 9.75 2.59
CA ALA A 162 18.52 11.08 2.85
C ALA A 162 19.53 11.13 4.01
N SER A 163 19.36 10.29 5.04
CA SER A 163 20.12 10.39 6.30
C SER A 163 21.30 9.42 6.40
N GLY A 164 21.23 8.29 5.69
CA GLY A 164 22.28 7.27 5.76
C GLY A 164 23.53 7.64 4.96
N PRO A 165 24.65 6.95 5.21
CA PRO A 165 24.79 5.81 6.11
C PRO A 165 25.07 6.18 7.58
N SER A 166 25.37 7.45 7.89
CA SER A 166 25.71 7.87 9.26
C SER A 166 24.48 8.05 10.15
N TYR A 167 23.34 8.46 9.58
CA TYR A 167 22.13 8.86 10.31
C TYR A 167 22.40 9.95 11.37
N ASP A 168 23.43 10.76 11.15
CA ASP A 168 23.82 11.88 12.01
C ASP A 168 24.22 13.09 11.14
N PRO A 169 23.37 14.13 11.02
CA PRO A 169 22.02 14.21 11.58
C PRO A 169 20.99 13.40 10.77
N ILE A 170 19.84 13.10 11.37
CA ILE A 170 18.69 12.57 10.63
C ILE A 170 18.02 13.71 9.85
N VAL A 171 17.95 13.56 8.53
CA VAL A 171 17.27 14.47 7.60
C VAL A 171 15.91 13.88 7.23
N VAL A 172 14.87 14.28 7.96
CA VAL A 172 13.51 13.81 7.71
C VAL A 172 12.99 14.39 6.40
N VAL A 173 12.69 13.50 5.45
CA VAL A 173 12.09 13.83 4.16
C VAL A 173 10.84 12.97 3.96
N GLY A 174 9.92 13.44 3.11
CA GLY A 174 8.66 12.74 2.91
C GLY A 174 7.93 13.14 1.63
N ASP A 175 6.83 12.44 1.37
CA ASP A 175 5.95 12.68 0.20
C ASP A 175 4.86 13.73 0.46
N ASN A 176 4.87 14.32 1.66
CA ASN A 176 3.91 15.32 2.15
C ASN A 176 2.48 14.77 2.40
N VAL A 177 2.33 13.46 2.57
CA VAL A 177 1.08 12.78 2.92
C VAL A 177 1.16 12.20 4.34
N ALA A 178 0.99 13.06 5.35
CA ALA A 178 1.25 12.69 6.75
C ALA A 178 0.09 11.96 7.48
N ALA A 179 -1.06 11.75 6.83
CA ALA A 179 -2.23 11.16 7.47
C ALA A 179 -3.11 10.41 6.46
N ASN A 180 -3.81 9.38 6.95
CA ASN A 180 -4.79 8.64 6.17
C ASN A 180 -6.16 9.34 6.19
N ASP A 181 -6.95 9.15 5.14
CA ASP A 181 -8.29 9.74 5.00
C ASP A 181 -9.30 9.22 6.04
N ALA A 182 -9.06 8.01 6.56
CA ALA A 182 -9.90 7.37 7.58
C ALA A 182 -9.05 6.95 8.78
N LEU A 183 -9.63 7.05 9.98
CA LEU A 183 -9.00 6.59 11.20
C LEU A 183 -8.87 5.05 11.21
N TYR A 184 -7.77 4.55 11.75
CA TYR A 184 -7.60 3.13 12.01
C TYR A 184 -8.46 2.68 13.20
N ASN A 185 -8.95 1.44 13.13
CA ASN A 185 -9.64 0.83 14.25
C ASN A 185 -8.63 0.43 15.33
N GLN A 186 -9.01 0.58 16.59
CA GLN A 186 -8.21 0.10 17.74
C GLN A 186 -8.35 -1.41 17.98
N VAL A 187 -9.32 -2.05 17.31
CA VAL A 187 -9.59 -3.49 17.38
C VAL A 187 -9.63 -4.08 15.98
N PHE A 188 -9.36 -5.37 15.88
CA PHE A 188 -9.38 -6.07 14.60
C PHE A 188 -10.79 -6.05 13.97
N PRO A 189 -10.93 -5.80 12.64
CA PRO A 189 -9.86 -5.47 11.69
C PRO A 189 -9.37 -4.01 11.84
N TYR A 190 -8.05 -3.81 11.92
CA TYR A 190 -7.42 -2.51 12.22
C TYR A 190 -7.54 -1.46 11.10
N GLY A 191 -7.85 -1.88 9.86
CA GLY A 191 -8.07 -0.96 8.75
C GLY A 191 -9.28 -0.04 8.97
N GLY A 192 -9.19 1.21 8.54
CA GLY A 192 -10.32 2.13 8.60
C GLY A 192 -11.52 1.65 7.79
N THR A 193 -12.72 2.12 8.14
CA THR A 193 -13.94 1.79 7.38
C THR A 193 -13.76 2.20 5.92
N PRO A 194 -13.93 1.28 4.94
CA PRO A 194 -13.82 1.63 3.53
C PRO A 194 -14.77 2.78 3.17
N ASN A 195 -14.28 3.72 2.37
CA ASN A 195 -15.13 4.76 1.81
C ASN A 195 -16.28 4.11 1.06
N ALA A 196 -17.50 4.63 1.26
CA ALA A 196 -18.62 4.25 0.42
C ALA A 196 -18.23 4.51 -1.04
N GLY A 197 -18.35 3.51 -1.90
CA GLY A 197 -18.08 3.70 -3.32
C GLY A 197 -18.98 4.79 -3.90
N THR A 198 -18.56 5.38 -5.02
CA THR A 198 -19.49 6.12 -5.89
C THR A 198 -20.74 5.28 -6.05
N PHE A 199 -21.94 5.83 -5.84
CA PHE A 199 -23.24 5.15 -5.89
C PHE A 199 -23.38 4.18 -7.09
N ASN A 200 -22.78 3.00 -6.99
CA ASN A 200 -22.87 1.93 -7.98
C ASN A 200 -24.05 1.10 -7.55
N ARG A 201 -25.24 1.65 -7.74
CA ARG A 201 -26.48 0.88 -7.62
C ARG A 201 -26.52 -0.03 -8.84
N LYS A 202 -26.09 -1.29 -8.67
CA LYS A 202 -26.21 -2.31 -9.72
C LYS A 202 -27.64 -2.84 -9.91
N ASP A 203 -28.58 -2.36 -9.09
CA ASP A 203 -29.99 -2.73 -9.17
C ASP A 203 -30.83 -1.55 -9.66
N PRO A 204 -31.43 -1.59 -10.85
CA PRO A 204 -32.60 -0.78 -11.12
C PRO A 204 -33.77 -1.47 -10.43
N THR A 205 -34.13 -1.06 -9.21
CA THR A 205 -35.41 -1.51 -8.61
C THR A 205 -36.57 -0.63 -9.10
N GLY A 206 -36.58 -0.31 -10.39
CA GLY A 206 -37.60 0.52 -11.01
C GLY A 206 -37.31 0.70 -12.48
N ILE A 207 -38.27 0.32 -13.32
CA ILE A 207 -38.27 0.73 -14.73
C ILE A 207 -38.46 2.25 -14.72
N VAL A 208 -37.66 2.98 -15.50
CA VAL A 208 -37.84 4.44 -15.61
C VAL A 208 -39.23 4.71 -16.20
N GLY A 209 -40.15 5.23 -15.37
CA GLY A 209 -41.55 5.46 -15.74
C GLY A 209 -42.56 4.60 -14.98
N ASP A 210 -42.11 3.57 -14.25
CA ASP A 210 -42.91 2.82 -13.28
C ASP A 210 -42.92 3.61 -11.96
N VAL A 211 -44.00 4.36 -11.75
CA VAL A 211 -44.16 5.28 -10.61
C VAL A 211 -44.85 4.57 -9.44
N ASN A 212 -45.52 3.45 -9.71
CA ASN A 212 -46.31 2.71 -8.72
C ASN A 212 -45.57 1.47 -8.16
N GLY A 213 -44.44 1.07 -8.75
CA GLY A 213 -43.59 -0.04 -8.34
C GLY A 213 -44.12 -1.43 -8.69
N ASP A 214 -45.02 -1.54 -9.68
CA ASP A 214 -45.65 -2.81 -10.07
C ASP A 214 -44.89 -3.58 -11.17
N GLY A 215 -43.81 -2.98 -11.70
CA GLY A 215 -42.96 -3.58 -12.73
C GLY A 215 -43.50 -3.43 -14.16
N GLN A 216 -44.53 -2.62 -14.39
CA GLN A 216 -45.04 -2.24 -15.71
C GLN A 216 -44.99 -0.71 -15.89
N VAL A 217 -44.99 -0.24 -17.14
CA VAL A 217 -45.17 1.18 -17.47
C VAL A 217 -46.48 1.30 -18.23
N ASP A 218 -47.52 1.77 -17.56
CA ASP A 218 -48.88 1.80 -18.09
C ASP A 218 -49.64 3.10 -17.75
N PHE A 219 -50.95 3.12 -18.03
CA PHE A 219 -51.77 4.31 -17.80
C PHE A 219 -52.00 4.59 -16.29
N VAL A 220 -51.78 3.61 -15.43
CA VAL A 220 -51.88 3.72 -13.97
C VAL A 220 -50.71 4.55 -13.42
N ASP A 221 -49.55 4.51 -14.04
CA ASP A 221 -48.42 5.40 -13.71
C ASP A 221 -48.75 6.87 -13.97
N LEU A 222 -49.35 7.16 -15.13
CA LEU A 222 -49.79 8.52 -15.48
C LEU A 222 -50.88 9.02 -14.51
N LEU A 223 -51.79 8.13 -14.10
CA LEU A 223 -52.84 8.46 -13.14
C LEU A 223 -52.29 8.73 -11.75
N THR A 224 -51.24 7.99 -11.35
CA THR A 224 -50.52 8.17 -10.08
C THR A 224 -49.81 9.53 -10.04
N VAL A 225 -49.18 9.93 -11.14
CA VAL A 225 -48.56 11.26 -11.29
C VAL A 225 -49.62 12.37 -11.25
N LEU A 226 -50.75 12.19 -11.96
CA LEU A 226 -51.81 13.21 -12.02
C LEU A 226 -52.52 13.41 -10.66
N ALA A 227 -52.71 12.33 -9.89
CA ALA A 227 -53.27 12.40 -8.54
C ALA A 227 -52.38 13.19 -7.57
N ALA A 228 -51.06 13.13 -7.73
CA ALA A 228 -50.11 13.91 -6.93
C ALA A 228 -50.22 15.44 -7.19
N PHE A 229 -50.66 15.86 -8.38
CA PHE A 229 -50.92 17.27 -8.70
C PHE A 229 -52.33 17.76 -8.31
N GLY A 230 -53.25 16.85 -7.93
CA GLY A 230 -54.65 17.16 -7.68
C GLY A 230 -55.01 17.63 -6.26
N THR A 231 -54.07 17.66 -5.31
CA THR A 231 -54.35 18.05 -3.90
C THR A 231 -54.17 19.54 -3.59
N GLY A 232 -54.07 20.39 -4.62
CA GLY A 232 -53.82 21.82 -4.47
C GLY A 232 -54.92 22.75 -5.01
N ILE A 233 -56.17 22.65 -4.54
CA ILE A 233 -57.11 23.79 -4.54
C ILE A 233 -57.92 23.77 -3.23
N PRO A 234 -57.58 24.59 -2.22
CA PRO A 234 -58.49 24.87 -1.11
C PRO A 234 -59.60 25.79 -1.63
N GLY A 235 -60.85 25.39 -1.42
CA GLY A 235 -62.02 26.18 -1.81
C GLY A 235 -62.10 27.53 -1.08
N GLY A 236 -62.37 28.57 -1.88
CA GLY A 236 -62.82 29.90 -1.51
C GLY A 236 -63.44 30.54 -2.73
#